data_AF-A0A973Z0K7-F1
#
_entry.id   AF-A0A973Z0K7-F1
#
_cell.length_a   1.000
_cell.length_b   1.000
_cell.length_c   1.000
_cell.angle_alpha   90.00
_cell.angle_beta   90.00
_cell.angle_gamma   90.00
#
_symmetry.space_group_name_H-M   'P 1'
#
loop_
_entity.id
_entity.type
_entity.pdbx_description
1 polymer ?
#
loop_
_entity_poly.entity_id
_entity_poly.type
_entity_poly.pdbx_seq_one_letter_code
_entity_poly.pdbx_strand_id
1 'polypeptide(L)'
;MPEPMLVSIAASLASRAVAGLYELVRVKFAADPVATAALTAAEGAAEDSPQVTALSEALDRAVRADPAFGAELRAHHAVNQTGRVSNQVSGTVHGNVVQAGDIQGGITFK
;
A
#
# COMPACT_ATOMS: atom_id res chain seq x y z
N MET A 1 6.65 -17.05 -0.87
CA MET A 1 6.54 -16.08 0.23
C MET A 1 6.36 -14.71 -0.40
N PRO A 2 5.18 -14.09 -0.28
CA PRO A 2 4.92 -12.73 -0.78
C PRO A 2 5.83 -11.71 -0.11
N GLU A 3 6.19 -10.65 -0.83
CA GLU A 3 6.99 -9.55 -0.27
C GLU A 3 6.24 -8.87 0.90
N PRO A 4 6.93 -8.43 1.97
CA PRO A 4 6.29 -7.80 3.13
C PRO A 4 5.39 -6.60 2.78
N MET A 5 5.77 -5.85 1.73
CA MET A 5 4.97 -4.76 1.18
C MET A 5 3.62 -5.25 0.65
N LEU A 6 3.58 -6.38 -0.06
CA LEU A 6 2.36 -6.93 -0.65
C LEU A 6 1.38 -7.43 0.43
N VAL A 7 1.91 -7.92 1.55
CA VAL A 7 1.09 -8.28 2.72
C VAL A 7 0.45 -7.02 3.34
N SER A 8 1.22 -5.94 3.51
CA SER A 8 0.69 -4.66 4.01
C SER A 8 -0.35 -4.04 3.08
N ILE A 9 -0.14 -4.13 1.76
CA ILE A 9 -1.11 -3.70 0.76
C ILE A 9 -2.38 -4.57 0.82
N ALA A 10 -2.25 -5.89 0.95
CA ALA A 10 -3.39 -6.79 1.08
C ALA A 10 -4.24 -6.49 2.32
N ALA A 11 -3.61 -6.21 3.47
CA ALA A 11 -4.30 -5.76 4.67
C ALA A 11 -5.01 -4.40 4.47
N SER A 12 -4.35 -3.46 3.77
CA SER A 12 -4.95 -2.15 3.43
C SER A 12 -6.16 -2.29 2.48
N LEU A 13 -6.12 -3.25 1.56
CA LEU A 13 -7.23 -3.59 0.66
C LEU A 13 -8.40 -4.24 1.41
N ALA A 14 -8.09 -5.16 2.34
CA ALA A 14 -9.08 -5.83 3.17
C ALA A 14 -9.93 -4.86 4.00
N SER A 15 -9.28 -3.82 4.54
CA SER A 15 -9.97 -2.76 5.29
C SER A 15 -10.74 -1.76 4.41
N ARG A 16 -10.58 -1.83 3.07
CA ARG A 16 -11.08 -0.82 2.11
C ARG A 16 -10.68 0.62 2.47
N ALA A 17 -9.60 0.81 3.25
CA ALA A 17 -9.20 2.13 3.74
C ALA A 17 -8.77 3.08 2.61
N VAL A 18 -8.36 2.53 1.46
CA VAL A 18 -7.89 3.29 0.30
C VAL A 18 -8.72 2.91 -0.93
N ALA A 19 -9.79 3.65 -1.18
CA ALA A 19 -10.72 3.38 -2.29
C ALA A 19 -10.02 3.33 -3.65
N GLY A 20 -9.04 4.21 -3.91
CA GLY A 20 -8.29 4.23 -5.17
C GLY A 20 -7.41 3.00 -5.39
N LEU A 21 -6.83 2.45 -4.31
CA LEU A 21 -6.01 1.23 -4.38
C LEU A 21 -6.88 0.00 -4.60
N TYR A 22 -8.07 -0.04 -4.00
CA TYR A 22 -9.05 -1.11 -4.23
C TYR A 22 -9.51 -1.15 -5.69
N GLU A 23 -9.88 -0.02 -6.27
CA GLU A 23 -10.30 0.03 -7.68
C GLU A 23 -9.18 -0.33 -8.64
N LEU A 24 -7.93 0.11 -8.38
CA LEU A 24 -6.77 -0.29 -9.18
C LEU A 24 -6.60 -1.82 -9.22
N VAL A 25 -6.63 -2.47 -8.05
CA VAL A 25 -6.48 -3.92 -7.95
C VAL A 25 -7.69 -4.65 -8.55
N ARG A 26 -8.90 -4.14 -8.33
CA ARG A 26 -10.12 -4.70 -8.92
C ARG A 26 -10.08 -4.68 -10.45
N VAL A 27 -9.65 -3.57 -11.05
CA VAL A 27 -9.50 -3.46 -12.51
C VAL A 27 -8.44 -4.44 -13.01
N LYS A 28 -7.29 -4.55 -12.31
CA LYS A 28 -6.24 -5.50 -12.68
C LYS A 28 -6.73 -6.95 -12.63
N PHE A 29 -7.53 -7.28 -11.61
CA PHE A 29 -8.03 -8.64 -11.38
C PHE A 29 -9.27 -8.99 -12.19
N ALA A 30 -9.88 -8.04 -12.91
CA ALA A 30 -11.13 -8.26 -13.64
C ALA A 30 -11.06 -9.42 -14.66
N ALA A 31 -9.88 -9.69 -15.22
CA ALA A 31 -9.64 -10.80 -16.14
C ALA A 31 -9.24 -12.13 -15.46
N ASP A 32 -9.04 -12.12 -14.14
CA ASP A 32 -8.66 -13.29 -13.33
C ASP A 32 -9.73 -13.55 -12.25
N PRO A 33 -10.64 -14.53 -12.48
CA PRO A 33 -11.68 -14.89 -11.52
C PRO A 33 -11.14 -15.34 -10.16
N VAL A 34 -9.96 -15.98 -10.12
CA VAL A 34 -9.35 -16.47 -8.88
C VAL A 34 -8.81 -15.31 -8.07
N ALA A 35 -8.13 -14.37 -8.73
CA ALA A 35 -7.63 -13.15 -8.09
C ALA A 35 -8.78 -12.26 -7.59
N THR A 36 -9.86 -12.13 -8.37
CA THR A 36 -11.07 -11.40 -7.96
C THR A 36 -11.73 -12.03 -6.73
N ALA A 37 -11.80 -13.36 -6.66
CA ALA A 37 -12.33 -14.07 -5.50
C ALA A 37 -11.45 -13.83 -4.25
N ALA A 38 -10.12 -13.82 -4.40
CA ALA A 38 -9.21 -13.52 -3.30
C ALA A 38 -9.36 -12.08 -2.78
N LEU A 39 -9.54 -11.10 -3.68
CA LEU A 39 -9.82 -9.71 -3.31
C LEU A 39 -11.12 -9.60 -2.51
N THR A 40 -12.19 -10.23 -3.01
CA THR A 40 -13.51 -10.22 -2.35
C THR A 40 -13.48 -10.93 -1.00
N ALA A 41 -12.79 -12.06 -0.89
CA ALA A 41 -12.69 -12.85 0.33
C ALA A 41 -11.91 -12.14 1.44
N ALA A 42 -10.96 -11.27 1.07
CA ALA A 42 -10.20 -10.47 2.03
C ALA A 42 -11.00 -9.27 2.57
N GLU A 43 -12.12 -8.88 1.96
CA GLU A 43 -12.90 -7.72 2.42
C GLU A 43 -13.45 -7.92 3.84
N GLY A 44 -13.08 -7.02 4.75
CA GLY A 44 -13.45 -7.10 6.16
C GLY A 44 -12.72 -8.19 6.96
N ALA A 45 -11.76 -8.89 6.36
CA ALA A 45 -10.94 -9.88 7.05
C ALA A 45 -9.84 -9.19 7.89
N ALA A 46 -9.40 -9.86 8.96
CA ALA A 46 -8.28 -9.40 9.79
C ALA A 46 -6.94 -9.46 9.02
N GLU A 47 -5.98 -8.62 9.39
CA GLU A 47 -4.69 -8.50 8.68
C GLU A 47 -3.87 -9.80 8.67
N ASP A 48 -4.01 -10.62 9.71
CA ASP A 48 -3.36 -11.92 9.90
C ASP A 48 -4.18 -13.11 9.36
N SER A 49 -5.32 -12.81 8.72
CA SER A 49 -6.23 -13.84 8.22
C SER A 49 -5.65 -14.59 7.01
N PRO A 50 -6.04 -15.86 6.82
CA PRO A 50 -5.65 -16.62 5.63
C PRO A 50 -6.14 -15.96 4.33
N GLN A 51 -7.22 -15.18 4.38
CA GLN A 51 -7.76 -14.43 3.24
C GLN A 51 -6.82 -13.29 2.81
N VAL A 52 -6.26 -12.53 3.75
CA VAL A 52 -5.26 -11.49 3.45
C VAL A 52 -3.97 -12.11 2.90
N THR A 53 -3.57 -13.26 3.44
CA THR A 53 -2.42 -14.02 2.91
C THR A 53 -2.68 -14.45 1.45
N ALA A 54 -3.85 -15.03 1.16
CA ALA A 54 -4.21 -15.44 -0.20
C ALA A 54 -4.27 -14.26 -1.18
N LEU A 55 -4.76 -13.10 -0.74
CA LEU A 55 -4.73 -11.87 -1.55
C LEU A 55 -3.29 -11.41 -1.82
N SER A 56 -2.40 -11.46 -0.83
CA SER A 56 -0.99 -11.08 -1.02
C SER A 56 -0.27 -11.98 -2.03
N GLU A 57 -0.59 -13.28 -2.07
CA GLU A 57 -0.07 -14.21 -3.08
C GLU A 57 -0.63 -13.92 -4.49
N ALA A 58 -1.91 -13.55 -4.59
CA ALA A 58 -2.50 -13.13 -5.87
C ALA A 58 -1.83 -11.85 -6.41
N LEU A 59 -1.54 -10.89 -5.53
CA LEU A 59 -0.80 -9.68 -5.88
C LEU A 59 0.63 -9.99 -6.35
N ASP A 60 1.35 -10.88 -5.66
CA ASP A 60 2.71 -11.31 -6.06
C ASP A 60 2.71 -11.93 -7.46
N ARG A 61 1.72 -12.78 -7.78
CA ARG A 61 1.57 -13.33 -9.15
C ARG A 61 1.29 -12.23 -10.17
N ALA A 62 0.40 -11.29 -9.86
CA ALA A 62 0.06 -10.20 -10.77
C ALA A 62 1.24 -9.25 -11.02
N VAL A 63 2.05 -8.96 -10.01
CA VAL A 63 3.27 -8.12 -10.13
C VAL A 63 4.35 -8.82 -10.95
N ARG A 64 4.51 -10.13 -10.80
CA ARG A 64 5.45 -10.91 -11.61
C ARG A 64 5.03 -10.99 -13.08
N ALA A 65 3.72 -11.10 -13.32
CA ALA A 65 3.17 -11.11 -14.68
C ALA A 65 3.20 -9.72 -15.33
N ASP A 66 3.06 -8.66 -14.53
CA ASP A 66 3.08 -7.27 -14.98
C ASP A 66 3.90 -6.39 -14.02
N PRO A 67 5.19 -6.17 -14.33
CA PRO A 67 6.06 -5.31 -13.52
C PRO A 67 5.59 -3.85 -13.46
N ALA A 68 4.86 -3.34 -14.45
CA ALA A 68 4.35 -1.97 -14.46
C ALA A 68 3.25 -1.80 -13.40
N PHE A 69 2.36 -2.80 -13.28
CA PHE A 69 1.39 -2.86 -12.18
C PHE A 69 2.07 -2.87 -10.80
N GLY A 70 3.20 -3.58 -10.66
CA GLY A 70 4.00 -3.54 -9.43
C GLY A 70 4.60 -2.17 -9.11
N ALA A 71 4.98 -1.39 -10.13
CA ALA A 71 5.45 -0.03 -9.94
C ALA A 71 4.31 0.91 -9.50
N GLU A 72 3.12 0.75 -10.08
CA GLU A 72 1.93 1.51 -9.72
C GLU A 72 1.47 1.22 -8.28
N LEU A 73 1.44 -0.07 -7.89
CA LEU A 73 1.17 -0.49 -6.51
C LEU A 73 2.15 0.14 -5.51
N ARG A 74 3.45 0.15 -5.84
CA ARG A 74 4.48 0.79 -5.02
C ARG A 74 4.28 2.29 -4.90
N ALA A 75 3.96 2.97 -6.01
CA ALA A 75 3.70 4.41 -6.01
C ALA A 75 2.48 4.75 -5.13
N HIS A 76 1.38 4.00 -5.27
CA HIS A 76 0.19 4.18 -4.43
C HIS A 76 0.46 3.88 -2.96
N HIS A 77 1.22 2.83 -2.64
CA HIS A 77 1.57 2.51 -1.26
C HIS A 77 2.47 3.59 -0.63
N ALA A 78 3.48 4.08 -1.38
CA ALA A 78 4.34 5.17 -0.93
C ALA A 78 3.54 6.45 -0.65
N VAL A 79 2.61 6.82 -1.54
CA VAL A 79 1.74 8.00 -1.32
C VAL A 79 0.89 7.85 -0.05
N ASN A 80 0.31 6.68 0.20
CA ASN A 80 -0.48 6.44 1.41
C ASN A 80 0.37 6.41 2.68
N GLN A 81 1.62 5.95 2.61
CA GLN A 81 2.59 6.10 3.71
C GLN A 81 2.96 7.58 3.95
N THR A 82 3.07 8.39 2.89
CA THR A 82 3.37 9.83 3.01
C THR A 82 2.18 10.67 3.48
N GLY A 83 0.94 10.22 3.27
CA GLY A 83 -0.27 10.84 3.84
C GLY A 83 -0.38 10.71 5.36
N ARG A 84 0.49 9.90 5.97
CA ARG A 84 0.71 9.78 7.41
C ARG A 84 2.21 9.86 7.70
N VAL A 85 2.80 11.03 7.48
CA VAL A 85 4.20 11.44 7.77
C VAL A 85 5.12 10.30 8.23
N SER A 86 5.84 9.69 7.28
CA SER A 86 6.98 8.82 7.60
C SER A 86 8.20 9.40 6.90
N ASN A 87 9.02 10.12 7.67
CA ASN A 87 10.28 10.68 7.18
C ASN A 87 11.41 9.81 7.75
N GLN A 88 12.04 9.00 6.91
CA GLN A 88 13.15 8.16 7.32
C GLN A 88 14.46 8.92 7.14
N VAL A 89 14.96 9.49 8.23
CA VAL A 89 16.28 10.15 8.27
C VAL A 89 17.33 9.11 8.62
N SER A 90 18.23 8.80 7.69
CA SER A 90 19.43 7.99 7.97
C SER A 90 20.68 8.87 7.92
N GLY A 91 21.24 9.17 9.10
CA GLY A 91 22.48 9.94 9.29
C GLY A 91 22.49 10.71 10.61
N THR A 92 23.67 10.98 11.19
CA THR A 92 23.80 11.76 12.44
C THR A 92 23.43 13.22 12.19
N VAL A 93 22.22 13.61 12.58
CA VAL A 93 21.74 14.99 12.44
C VAL A 93 22.29 15.85 13.58
N HIS A 94 22.93 16.96 13.22
CA HIS A 94 23.27 18.03 14.15
C HIS A 94 22.33 19.22 13.87
N GLY A 95 21.23 19.32 14.63
CA GLY A 95 20.25 20.40 14.50
C GLY A 95 18.80 19.97 14.77
N ASN A 96 17.87 20.95 14.81
CA ASN A 96 16.44 20.70 15.01
C ASN A 96 15.82 20.06 13.76
N VAL A 97 15.21 18.89 13.93
CA VAL A 97 14.43 18.23 12.88
C VAL A 97 12.97 18.64 13.03
N VAL A 98 12.40 19.24 11.99
CA VAL A 98 10.96 19.54 11.91
C VAL A 98 10.30 18.51 10.99
N GLN A 99 9.31 17.79 11.52
CA GLN A 99 8.46 16.89 10.77
C GLN A 99 7.04 17.45 10.74
N ALA A 100 6.50 17.72 9.55
CA ALA A 100 5.13 18.19 9.37
C ALA A 100 4.51 17.53 8.15
N GLY A 101 3.30 16.99 8.31
CA GLY A 101 2.58 16.24 7.28
C GLY A 101 1.74 17.08 6.33
N ASP A 102 1.32 18.26 6.78
CA ASP A 102 0.56 19.21 5.97
C ASP A 102 0.91 20.61 6.48
N ILE A 103 1.65 21.38 5.69
CA ILE A 103 1.96 22.79 6.00
C ILE A 103 1.17 23.63 5.00
N GLN A 104 0.15 24.32 5.51
CA GLN A 104 -0.61 25.30 4.75
C GLN A 104 -0.40 26.67 5.42
N GLY A 105 0.60 27.42 4.94
CA GLY A 105 0.99 28.75 5.44
C GLY A 105 2.47 28.89 5.81
N GLY A 106 3.03 30.10 5.66
CA GLY A 106 4.46 30.38 5.69
C GLY A 106 5.17 30.08 7.02
N ILE A 107 6.23 29.26 6.97
CA ILE A 107 7.13 29.00 8.09
C ILE A 107 8.32 29.95 8.01
N THR A 108 8.59 30.66 9.10
CA THR A 108 9.84 31.43 9.26
C THR A 108 10.59 30.90 10.47
N PHE A 109 11.80 30.41 10.25
CA PHE A 109 12.74 30.10 11.31
C PHE A 109 13.54 31.36 11.65
N LYS A 110 13.64 31.70 12.94
CA LYS A 110 14.52 32.74 13.45
C LYS A 110 15.88 32.15 13.81
#